data_AF-A0A7X9KH71-F1
#
_entry.id   AF-A0A7X9KH71-F1
#
_cell.length_a   1.000
_cell.length_b   1.000
_cell.length_c   1.000
_cell.angle_alpha   90.00
_cell.angle_beta   90.00
_cell.angle_gamma   90.00
#
_symmetry.space_group_name_H-M   'P 1'
#
loop_
_entity.id
_entity.type
_entity.pdbx_description
1 polymer ?
#
loop_
_entity_poly.entity_id
_entity_poly.type
_entity_poly.pdbx_seq_one_letter_code
_entity_poly.pdbx_strand_id
1 'polypeptide(L)' 'YAGVYSSYLKHAYRAAERYGVSGAEILLECGRQGLVGGQEDQIIQIAATLAGKAAA' A
#
# COMPACT_ATOMS: atom_id res chain seq x y z
N TYR A 1 -11.36 2.32 13.45
CA TYR A 1 -11.50 1.55 12.20
C TYR A 1 -11.32 2.55 11.07
N ALA A 2 -10.09 2.72 10.57
CA ALA A 2 -9.84 3.64 9.46
C ALA A 2 -10.59 3.09 8.25
N GLY A 3 -11.51 3.87 7.66
CA GLY A 3 -12.40 3.48 6.56
C GLY A 3 -11.69 3.18 5.24
N VAL A 4 -10.56 2.49 5.30
CA VAL A 4 -9.86 1.94 4.15
C VAL A 4 -10.69 0.74 3.68
N TYR A 5 -11.13 0.81 2.43
CA TYR A 5 -11.93 -0.21 1.78
C TYR A 5 -11.36 -1.61 2.05
N SER A 6 -12.23 -2.54 2.43
CA SER A 6 -11.88 -3.95 2.67
C SER A 6 -11.20 -4.62 1.46
N SER A 7 -11.34 -4.07 0.25
CA SER A 7 -10.60 -4.50 -0.94
C SER A 7 -9.09 -4.24 -0.82
N TYR A 8 -8.68 -3.10 -0.27
CA TYR A 8 -7.27 -2.67 -0.29
C TYR A 8 -6.38 -3.53 0.58
N LEU A 9 -6.94 -4.13 1.63
CA LEU A 9 -6.20 -4.99 2.55
C LEU A 9 -5.48 -6.13 1.80
N LYS A 10 -6.20 -6.86 0.94
CA LYS A 10 -5.61 -7.98 0.18
C LYS A 10 -4.59 -7.49 -0.84
N HIS A 11 -4.84 -6.35 -1.49
CA HIS A 11 -3.91 -5.77 -2.46
C HIS A 11 -2.62 -5.28 -1.80
N ALA A 12 -2.73 -4.61 -0.66
CA ALA A 12 -1.60 -4.10 0.11
C ALA A 12 -0.71 -5.24 0.62
N TYR A 13 -1.27 -6.31 1.17
CA TYR A 13 -0.47 -7.46 1.62
C TYR A 13 0.18 -8.22 0.47
N ARG A 14 -0.50 -8.38 -0.68
CA ARG A 14 0.12 -8.98 -1.88
C ARG A 14 1.28 -8.13 -2.41
N ALA A 15 1.13 -6.81 -2.42
CA ALA A 15 2.19 -5.90 -2.82
C ALA A 15 3.34 -5.92 -1.79
N ALA A 16 3.04 -5.95 -0.50
CA ALA A 16 4.00 -6.07 0.58
C ALA A 16 4.91 -7.30 0.40
N GLU A 17 4.31 -8.48 0.15
CA GLU A 17 5.06 -9.71 -0.12
C GLU A 17 5.92 -9.60 -1.38
N ARG A 18 5.40 -8.99 -2.45
CA ARG A 18 6.13 -8.83 -3.72
C ARG A 18 7.33 -7.90 -3.61
N TYR A 19 7.22 -6.83 -2.83
CA TYR A 19 8.23 -5.78 -2.72
C TYR A 19 9.08 -5.87 -1.45
N GLY A 20 8.79 -6.84 -0.56
CA GLY A 20 9.52 -7.03 0.70
C GLY A 20 9.36 -5.88 1.69
N VAL A 21 8.18 -5.25 1.72
CA VAL A 21 7.89 -4.08 2.58
C VAL A 21 6.71 -4.35 3.51
N SER A 22 6.43 -3.44 4.44
CA SER A 22 5.28 -3.58 5.35
C SER A 22 3.95 -3.28 4.66
N GLY A 23 3.00 -4.23 4.73
CA GLY A 23 1.63 -4.01 4.28
C GLY A 23 0.91 -2.93 5.09
N ALA A 24 1.25 -2.76 6.37
CA ALA A 24 0.69 -1.71 7.21
C ALA A 24 1.16 -0.31 6.76
N GLU A 25 2.43 -0.16 6.39
CA GLU A 25 2.96 1.10 5.85
C GLU A 25 2.34 1.46 4.50
N ILE A 26 2.11 0.46 3.64
CA ILE A 26 1.38 0.67 2.39
C ILE A 26 -0.03 1.24 2.67
N LEU A 27 -0.77 0.64 3.62
CA LEU A 27 -2.12 1.09 3.95
C LEU A 27 -2.14 2.49 4.59
N LEU A 28 -1.14 2.80 5.42
CA LEU A 28 -0.97 4.14 6.00
C LEU A 28 -0.74 5.18 4.89
N GLU A 29 0.10 4.88 3.91
CA GLU A 29 0.31 5.80 2.78
C GLU A 29 -0.89 5.90 1.85
N CYS A 30 -1.65 4.81 1.68
CA CYS A 30 -2.93 4.87 0.98
C CYS A 30 -3.89 5.85 1.67
N GLY A 31 -3.96 5.81 3.00
CA GLY A 31 -4.75 6.73 3.80
C GLY A 31 -4.23 8.18 3.72
N ARG A 32 -2.90 8.37 3.79
CA ARG A 32 -2.28 9.69 3.69
C ARG A 32 -2.51 10.35 2.33
N GLN A 33 -2.53 9.55 1.26
CA GLN A 33 -2.82 10.02 -0.10
C GLN A 33 -4.33 10.17 -0.40
N GLY A 34 -5.20 9.76 0.53
CA GLY A 34 -6.65 9.86 0.36
C GLY A 34 -7.18 8.98 -0.78
N LEU A 35 -6.58 7.81 -1.01
CA LEU A 35 -7.01 6.91 -2.08
C LEU A 35 -8.45 6.44 -1.84
N VAL A 36 -9.24 6.40 -2.92
CA VAL A 36 -10.62 5.91 -2.93
C VAL A 36 -10.70 4.60 -3.71
N GLY A 37 -11.68 3.74 -3.40
CA GLY A 37 -11.82 2.42 -4.05
C GLY A 37 -11.79 2.50 -5.58
N GLY A 38 -11.13 1.54 -6.24
CA GLY A 38 -10.84 1.59 -7.67
C GLY A 38 -9.46 2.14 -8.03
N GLN A 39 -8.65 2.55 -7.06
CA GLN A 39 -7.26 3.02 -7.25
C GLN A 39 -6.24 1.99 -6.76
N GLU A 40 -6.54 0.70 -6.90
CA GLU A 40 -5.67 -0.39 -6.41
C GLU A 40 -4.28 -0.39 -7.07
N ASP A 41 -4.14 0.17 -8.28
CA ASP A 41 -2.85 0.29 -8.97
C ASP A 41 -1.84 1.15 -8.21
N GLN A 42 -2.32 2.15 -7.45
CA GLN A 42 -1.47 3.04 -6.66
C GLN A 42 -0.80 2.31 -5.50
N ILE A 43 -1.37 1.20 -5.03
CA ILE A 43 -0.80 0.36 -3.98
C ILE A 43 0.54 -0.22 -4.43
N ILE A 44 0.67 -0.59 -5.71
CA ILE A 44 1.91 -1.13 -6.28
C ILE A 44 2.99 -0.03 -6.32
N GLN A 45 2.63 1.19 -6.71
CA GLN A 45 3.56 2.32 -6.76
C GLN A 45 4.06 2.70 -5.36
N ILE A 46 3.17 2.70 -4.36
CA ILE A 46 3.54 2.92 -2.96
C ILE A 46 4.50 1.83 -2.48
N ALA A 47 4.20 0.56 -2.75
CA ALA A 47 5.06 -0.56 -2.36
C ALA A 47 6.46 -0.46 -2.98
N ALA A 48 6.55 -0.15 -4.28
CA ALA A 48 7.82 0.08 -4.96
C ALA A 48 8.62 1.25 -4.38
N THR A 49 7.93 2.35 -4.02
CA THR A 49 8.55 3.52 -3.40
C THR A 49 9.10 3.20 -2.02
N LEU A 50 8.36 2.46 -1.19
CA LEU A 50 8.82 2.03 0.14
C LEU A 50 10.03 1.11 0.04
N ALA A 51 10.05 0.19 -0.93
CA ALA A 51 11.17 -0.71 -1.15
C ALA A 51 12.44 0.08 -1.56
N GLY A 52 12.28 1.08 -2.43
CA GLY A 52 13.38 1.96 -2.82
C GLY A 52 13.93 2.81 -1.68
N LYS A 53 13.08 3.24 -0.74
CA LYS A 53 13.50 3.99 0.46
C LYS A 53 14.26 3.14 1.48
N ALA A 54 13.92 1.85 1.60
CA ALA A 54 14.60 0.93 2.52
C ALA A 54 16.01 0.53 2.04
N ALA A 55 16.29 0.67 0.74
CA ALA A 55 17.57 0.35 0.14
C ALA A 55 18.59 1.51 0.13
N ALA A 56 18.21 2.69 0.62
CA ALA A 56 19.03 3.90 0.71
C ALA A 56 19.46 4.16 2.16
#